data_AF-A0A7J6EUI0-F1
#
_entry.id   AF-A0A7J6EUI0-F1
#
_cell.length_a   1.000
_cell.length_b   1.000
_cell.length_c   1.000
_cell.angle_alpha   90.00
_cell.angle_beta   90.00
_cell.angle_gamma   90.00
#
_symmetry.space_group_name_H-M   'P 1'
#
loop_
_entity.id
_entity.type
_entity.pdbx_description
1 polymer ?
#
loop_
_entity_poly.entity_id
_entity_poly.type
_entity_poly.pdbx_seq_one_letter_code
_entity_poly.pdbx_strand_id
1 'polypeptide(L)'
;MYRSMVSGAKNPTLFFGNPYRTGTPPNPGAGTVENVPHSPVHIWTGDNRRSNGEDMGHFYSAGRDSVFYSHHANVDRMWNIWKSLPGPKRVDISDPDYLNSTFVFYDENAQLVRVRVGDSLDSRKSGYVYEDVHIPWLKSKPRATKSKIVKLLKKHGITRAADVNITPLSQFPITLDKTVTTVVPRPKKSRSKFEKEDEEEVLVIQDFANNVAVKFDDDEAISGPEKSEFAGSFATVPHNPEGGHNIKTELNLGISELLEDIGADDDDKVIVTLVPKSGLGKVKIDGIKIDFIS
;
A
#
# COMPACT_ATOMS: atom_id res chain seq x y z
N MET A 1 2.23 3.16 -10.12
CA MET A 1 2.78 4.53 -10.04
C MET A 1 1.74 5.56 -9.69
N TYR A 2 0.82 5.99 -10.59
CA TYR A 2 -0.19 7.01 -10.25
C TYR A 2 -0.92 6.70 -8.94
N ARG A 3 -1.42 5.47 -8.79
CA ARG A 3 -2.09 5.03 -7.56
C ARG A 3 -1.22 5.20 -6.31
N SER A 4 0.00 4.66 -6.32
CA SER A 4 0.93 4.70 -5.20
C SER A 4 1.49 6.09 -4.87
N MET A 5 1.49 7.02 -5.83
CA MET A 5 2.11 8.35 -5.66
C MET A 5 1.08 9.47 -5.52
N VAL A 6 -0.15 9.26 -5.99
CA VAL A 6 -1.17 10.32 -6.12
C VAL A 6 -2.42 9.95 -5.33
N SER A 7 -3.20 8.97 -5.79
CA SER A 7 -4.54 8.70 -5.24
C SER A 7 -4.49 7.98 -3.90
N GLY A 8 -3.55 7.06 -3.73
CA GLY A 8 -3.33 6.29 -2.50
C GLY A 8 -2.37 6.95 -1.51
N ALA A 9 -1.65 8.02 -1.91
CA ALA A 9 -0.63 8.68 -1.09
C ALA A 9 -0.94 10.17 -0.91
N LYS A 10 -2.07 10.46 -0.28
CA LYS A 10 -2.55 11.86 -0.10
C LYS A 10 -2.03 12.54 1.16
N ASN A 11 -1.64 11.76 2.17
CA ASN A 11 -1.10 12.23 3.45
C ASN A 11 0.19 11.45 3.81
N PRO A 12 0.94 11.87 4.85
CA PRO A 12 2.21 11.26 5.20
C PRO A 12 2.05 9.80 5.64
N THR A 13 1.03 9.48 6.43
CA THR A 13 0.78 8.11 6.93
C THR A 13 0.61 7.12 5.78
N LEU A 14 -0.13 7.48 4.74
CA LEU A 14 -0.32 6.62 3.57
C LEU A 14 0.94 6.50 2.68
N PHE A 15 1.78 7.53 2.65
CA PHE A 15 3.01 7.51 1.86
C PHE A 15 4.15 6.75 2.56
N PHE A 16 4.42 7.08 3.82
CA PHE A 16 5.55 6.56 4.61
C PHE A 16 5.20 5.28 5.37
N GLY A 17 3.93 5.06 5.71
CA GLY A 17 3.47 3.94 6.54
C GLY A 17 3.10 4.34 7.96
N ASN A 18 2.65 3.34 8.72
CA ASN A 18 2.20 3.50 10.11
C ASN A 18 3.39 3.75 11.05
N PRO A 19 3.20 4.51 12.15
CA PRO A 19 4.26 4.77 13.11
C PRO A 19 4.86 3.49 13.72
N TYR A 20 6.20 3.41 13.74
CA TYR A 20 6.94 2.38 14.45
C TYR A 20 7.73 3.02 15.60
N ARG A 21 7.46 2.61 16.84
CA ARG A 21 8.07 3.19 18.05
C ARG A 21 8.70 2.12 18.92
N THR A 22 9.58 2.52 19.83
CA THR A 22 10.12 1.59 20.82
C THR A 22 8.98 0.92 21.60
N GLY A 23 9.00 -0.42 21.62
CA GLY A 23 7.98 -1.22 22.31
C GLY A 23 6.76 -1.60 21.46
N THR A 24 6.64 -1.10 20.22
CA THR A 24 5.59 -1.59 19.31
C THR A 24 6.04 -2.87 18.58
N PRO A 25 5.11 -3.80 18.29
CA PRO A 25 5.41 -4.95 17.44
C PRO A 25 5.96 -4.54 16.06
N PRO A 26 6.80 -5.37 15.41
CA PRO A 26 7.31 -5.09 14.08
C PRO A 26 6.19 -5.06 13.03
N ASN A 27 6.46 -4.43 11.89
CA ASN A 27 5.59 -4.33 10.72
C ASN A 27 4.23 -3.63 10.97
N PRO A 28 4.22 -2.40 11.53
CA PRO A 28 2.98 -1.70 11.89
C PRO A 28 2.07 -1.39 10.68
N GLY A 29 2.60 -1.40 9.45
CA GLY A 29 1.86 -1.19 8.22
C GLY A 29 2.68 -0.36 7.24
N ALA A 30 2.98 -0.94 6.08
CA ALA A 30 3.84 -0.31 5.07
C ALA A 30 3.16 0.86 4.36
N GLY A 31 3.96 1.83 3.94
CA GLY A 31 3.51 2.90 3.06
C GLY A 31 3.19 2.40 1.65
N THR A 32 2.48 3.23 0.88
CA THR A 32 2.09 2.90 -0.50
C THR A 32 3.27 2.50 -1.38
N VAL A 33 4.39 3.24 -1.35
CA VAL A 33 5.55 2.98 -2.21
C VAL A 33 6.31 1.72 -1.78
N GLU A 34 6.51 1.53 -0.48
CA GLU A 34 7.15 0.33 0.11
C GLU A 34 6.39 -0.93 -0.30
N ASN A 35 5.06 -0.88 -0.26
CA ASN A 35 4.20 -1.95 -0.72
C ASN A 35 4.27 -2.14 -2.24
N VAL A 36 3.85 -1.14 -3.03
CA VAL A 36 3.89 -1.18 -4.50
C VAL A 36 4.32 0.20 -5.02
N PRO A 37 5.45 0.34 -5.74
CA PRO A 37 6.10 -0.69 -6.55
C PRO A 37 7.33 -1.38 -5.95
N HIS A 38 7.79 -1.00 -4.75
CA HIS A 38 9.06 -1.50 -4.19
C HIS A 38 9.08 -3.03 -4.05
N SER A 39 8.13 -3.63 -3.32
CA SER A 39 8.11 -5.10 -3.13
C SER A 39 8.01 -5.88 -4.46
N PRO A 40 7.17 -5.48 -5.44
CA PRO A 40 7.18 -6.12 -6.76
C PRO A 40 8.52 -6.09 -7.49
N VAL A 41 9.31 -5.01 -7.41
CA VAL A 41 10.61 -4.94 -8.09
C VAL A 41 11.61 -5.91 -7.44
N HIS A 42 11.61 -6.02 -6.11
CA HIS A 42 12.39 -7.03 -5.39
C HIS A 42 12.04 -8.45 -5.85
N ILE A 43 10.75 -8.80 -5.81
CA ILE A 43 10.25 -10.13 -6.16
C ILE A 43 10.54 -10.45 -7.64
N TRP A 44 10.38 -9.48 -8.55
CA TRP A 44 10.62 -9.68 -9.97
C TRP A 44 12.11 -9.87 -10.31
N THR A 45 13.00 -9.19 -9.58
CA THR A 45 14.45 -9.22 -9.85
C THR A 45 15.14 -10.43 -9.21
N GLY A 46 14.60 -10.97 -8.12
CA GLY A 46 15.15 -12.15 -7.44
C GLY A 46 15.16 -13.42 -8.31
N ASP A 47 16.13 -14.31 -8.08
CA ASP A 47 16.23 -15.57 -8.82
C ASP A 47 15.33 -16.65 -8.18
N ASN A 48 14.21 -16.94 -8.81
CA ASN A 48 13.25 -17.95 -8.35
C ASN A 48 13.79 -19.40 -8.37
N ARG A 49 14.99 -19.65 -8.91
CA ARG A 49 15.69 -20.95 -8.85
C ARG A 49 16.49 -21.11 -7.55
N ARG A 50 16.71 -20.01 -6.82
CA ARG A 50 17.34 -20.02 -5.49
C ARG A 50 16.28 -20.32 -4.43
N SER A 51 16.71 -20.89 -3.30
CA SER A 51 15.80 -21.35 -2.25
C SER A 51 14.91 -20.25 -1.67
N ASN A 52 15.40 -19.01 -1.64
CA ASN A 52 14.72 -17.89 -1.01
C ASN A 52 14.48 -16.71 -1.97
N GLY A 53 14.75 -16.88 -3.26
CA GLY A 53 14.66 -15.78 -4.25
C GLY A 53 15.88 -14.87 -4.26
N GLU A 54 17.03 -15.31 -3.77
CA GLU A 54 18.25 -14.50 -3.73
C GLU A 54 18.66 -13.97 -5.12
N ASP A 55 19.27 -12.80 -5.24
CA ASP A 55 19.60 -11.89 -4.14
C ASP A 55 18.46 -10.89 -3.85
N MET A 56 17.89 -10.26 -4.88
CA MET A 56 16.88 -9.20 -4.73
C MET A 56 15.54 -9.65 -4.11
N GLY A 57 15.16 -10.93 -4.23
CA GLY A 57 13.87 -11.44 -3.78
C GLY A 57 13.75 -11.66 -2.28
N HIS A 58 14.81 -11.40 -1.50
CA HIS A 58 14.79 -11.53 -0.04
C HIS A 58 15.68 -10.47 0.63
N PHE A 59 15.19 -9.86 1.72
CA PHE A 59 15.90 -8.73 2.34
C PHE A 59 17.31 -9.02 2.88
N TYR A 60 17.63 -10.24 3.33
CA TYR A 60 18.99 -10.53 3.83
C TYR A 60 20.06 -10.56 2.72
N SER A 61 19.62 -10.80 1.48
CA SER A 61 20.49 -10.97 0.31
C SER A 61 20.42 -9.80 -0.65
N ALA A 62 19.37 -8.98 -0.61
CA ALA A 62 19.12 -7.96 -1.64
C ALA A 62 20.30 -7.02 -1.87
N GLY A 63 20.96 -6.55 -0.80
CA GLY A 63 22.14 -5.69 -0.90
C GLY A 63 23.39 -6.33 -1.52
N ARG A 64 23.39 -7.64 -1.78
CA ARG A 64 24.48 -8.33 -2.50
C ARG A 64 24.42 -8.09 -4.00
N ASP A 65 23.24 -7.77 -4.53
CA ASP A 65 23.06 -7.34 -5.91
C ASP A 65 23.20 -5.82 -6.02
N SER A 66 24.14 -5.35 -6.83
CA SER A 66 24.36 -3.91 -7.07
C SER A 66 23.11 -3.16 -7.55
N VAL A 67 22.16 -3.83 -8.21
CA VAL A 67 20.91 -3.20 -8.68
C VAL A 67 20.03 -2.73 -7.53
N PHE A 68 20.18 -3.31 -6.33
CA PHE A 68 19.50 -2.90 -5.10
C PHE A 68 19.65 -1.40 -4.85
N TYR A 69 20.88 -0.88 -4.95
CA TYR A 69 21.17 0.52 -4.68
C TYR A 69 20.55 1.43 -5.75
N SER A 70 20.54 1.00 -7.01
CA SER A 70 19.86 1.75 -8.10
C SER A 70 18.34 1.72 -7.94
N HIS A 71 17.78 0.60 -7.49
CA HIS A 71 16.36 0.48 -7.15
C HIS A 71 15.97 1.46 -6.03
N HIS A 72 16.72 1.42 -4.91
CA HIS A 72 16.46 2.29 -3.77
C HIS A 72 16.75 3.77 -4.06
N ALA A 73 17.68 4.09 -4.97
CA ALA A 73 17.85 5.46 -5.45
C ALA A 73 16.58 5.99 -6.14
N ASN A 74 15.86 5.16 -6.92
CA ASN A 74 14.61 5.60 -7.49
C ASN A 74 13.45 5.62 -6.47
N VAL A 75 13.49 4.78 -5.42
CA VAL A 75 12.56 4.87 -4.28
C VAL A 75 12.77 6.18 -3.50
N ASP A 76 14.01 6.57 -3.21
CA ASP A 76 14.34 7.86 -2.59
C ASP A 76 13.92 9.05 -3.48
N ARG A 77 14.13 8.93 -4.80
CA ARG A 77 13.59 9.88 -5.77
C ARG A 77 12.06 10.03 -5.69
N MET A 78 11.33 8.94 -5.41
CA MET A 78 9.87 9.02 -5.29
C MET A 78 9.45 9.92 -4.12
N TRP A 79 10.16 9.92 -3.01
CA TRP A 79 9.89 10.84 -1.90
C TRP A 79 10.02 12.31 -2.32
N ASN A 80 11.11 12.66 -3.01
CA ASN A 80 11.31 14.00 -3.55
C ASN A 80 10.19 14.40 -4.53
N ILE A 81 9.77 13.49 -5.41
CA ILE A 81 8.65 13.72 -6.33
C ILE A 81 7.35 13.91 -5.58
N TRP A 82 7.02 13.04 -4.63
CA TRP A 82 5.76 13.07 -3.89
C TRP A 82 5.51 14.42 -3.23
N LYS A 83 6.55 15.02 -2.62
CA LYS A 83 6.51 16.36 -2.04
C LYS A 83 6.26 17.48 -3.04
N SER A 84 6.61 17.27 -4.31
CA SER A 84 6.36 18.25 -5.39
C SER A 84 4.95 18.15 -5.99
N LEU A 85 4.19 17.09 -5.69
CA LEU A 85 2.86 16.87 -6.24
C LEU A 85 1.79 17.73 -5.54
N PRO A 86 0.75 18.17 -6.26
CA PRO A 86 -0.25 19.11 -5.71
C PRO A 86 -1.17 18.47 -4.67
N GLY A 87 -1.08 18.88 -3.41
CA GLY A 87 -2.00 18.46 -2.35
C GLY A 87 -1.56 19.01 -0.99
N PRO A 88 -2.49 19.45 -0.13
CA PRO A 88 -2.14 20.18 1.09
C PRO A 88 -1.40 19.34 2.13
N LYS A 89 -1.53 18.00 2.06
CA LYS A 89 -1.00 17.06 3.05
C LYS A 89 0.19 16.23 2.55
N ARG A 90 0.77 16.55 1.38
CA ARG A 90 2.00 15.91 0.89
C ARG A 90 3.25 16.56 1.48
N VAL A 91 3.37 16.42 2.80
CA VAL A 91 4.44 17.03 3.62
C VAL A 91 5.20 15.96 4.38
N ASP A 92 6.42 16.27 4.79
CA ASP A 92 7.19 15.37 5.66
C ASP A 92 6.50 15.19 7.03
N ILE A 93 6.73 14.05 7.67
CA ILE A 93 6.22 13.77 9.01
C ILE A 93 6.86 14.72 10.02
N SER A 94 6.04 15.43 10.79
CA SER A 94 6.49 16.37 11.82
C SER A 94 6.53 15.78 13.24
N ASP A 95 6.17 14.50 13.40
CA ASP A 95 6.18 13.81 14.69
C ASP A 95 7.60 13.76 15.27
N PRO A 96 7.84 14.29 16.48
CA PRO A 96 9.14 14.22 17.14
C PRO A 96 9.71 12.81 17.31
N ASP A 97 8.87 11.78 17.48
CA ASP A 97 9.34 10.39 17.61
C ASP A 97 9.95 9.91 16.30
N TYR A 98 9.34 10.27 15.17
CA TYR A 98 9.88 10.00 13.84
C TYR A 98 11.15 10.81 13.61
N LEU A 99 11.10 12.13 13.81
CA LEU A 99 12.21 13.03 13.53
C LEU A 99 13.44 12.73 14.36
N ASN A 100 13.28 12.29 15.62
CA ASN A 100 14.38 11.94 16.52
C ASN A 100 14.81 10.48 16.46
N SER A 101 14.19 9.66 15.62
CA SER A 101 14.66 8.30 15.36
C SER A 101 16.07 8.34 14.78
N THR A 102 16.97 7.50 15.32
CA THR A 102 18.38 7.48 14.93
C THR A 102 18.81 6.12 14.43
N PHE A 103 19.71 6.12 13.45
CA PHE A 103 20.38 4.95 12.90
C PHE A 103 21.89 5.12 12.98
N VAL A 104 22.65 4.03 12.89
CA VAL A 104 24.12 4.06 12.90
C VAL A 104 24.64 3.42 11.62
N PHE A 105 25.51 4.14 10.92
CA PHE A 105 26.16 3.69 9.68
C PHE A 105 27.67 3.85 9.78
N TYR A 106 28.40 3.08 8.98
CA TYR A 106 29.79 3.40 8.68
C TYR A 106 29.84 4.46 7.58
N ASP A 107 30.67 5.48 7.75
CA ASP A 107 30.99 6.45 6.70
C ASP A 107 32.13 5.94 5.79
N GLU A 108 32.54 6.75 4.82
CA GLU A 108 33.63 6.44 3.89
C GLU A 108 35.01 6.31 4.56
N ASN A 109 35.15 6.79 5.80
CA ASN A 109 36.36 6.73 6.62
C ASN A 109 36.29 5.58 7.66
N ALA A 110 35.33 4.67 7.51
CA ALA A 110 35.04 3.57 8.42
C ALA A 110 34.76 4.02 9.87
N GLN A 111 34.22 5.23 10.05
CA GLN A 111 33.77 5.73 11.35
C GLN A 111 32.29 5.44 11.55
N LEU A 112 31.91 5.08 12.78
CA LEU A 112 30.51 4.92 13.15
C LEU A 112 29.86 6.29 13.35
N VAL A 113 28.90 6.61 12.50
CA VAL A 113 28.16 7.88 12.53
C VAL A 113 26.71 7.60 12.90
N ARG A 114 26.22 8.29 13.93
CA ARG A 114 24.79 8.29 14.27
C ARG A 114 24.10 9.38 13.45
N VAL A 115 23.11 8.98 12.67
CA VAL A 115 22.26 9.89 11.88
C VAL A 115 20.86 9.91 12.44
N ARG A 116 20.15 11.01 12.22
CA ARG A 116 18.78 11.23 12.67
C ARG A 116 17.89 11.51 11.45
N VAL A 117 16.68 10.97 11.46
CA VAL A 117 15.71 11.12 10.35
C VAL A 117 15.42 12.59 10.01
N GLY A 118 15.29 13.46 11.01
CA GLY A 118 15.04 14.88 10.79
C GLY A 118 16.12 15.60 9.98
N ASP A 119 17.34 15.05 9.92
CA ASP A 119 18.45 15.64 9.18
C ASP A 119 18.50 15.17 7.71
N SER A 120 17.70 14.16 7.34
CA SER A 120 17.66 13.58 5.98
C SER A 120 16.44 14.02 5.15
N LEU A 121 15.60 14.92 5.65
CA LEU A 121 14.37 15.34 4.96
C LEU A 121 14.62 16.12 3.65
N ASP A 122 15.79 16.76 3.51
CA ASP A 122 16.17 17.53 2.33
C ASP A 122 17.47 16.99 1.74
N SER A 123 17.36 16.26 0.63
CA SER A 123 18.49 15.66 -0.11
C SER A 123 19.58 16.67 -0.46
N ARG A 124 19.23 17.96 -0.66
CA ARG A 124 20.20 19.03 -0.95
C ARG A 124 21.14 19.30 0.22
N LYS A 125 20.67 19.13 1.47
CA LYS A 125 21.54 19.25 2.67
C LYS A 125 22.54 18.10 2.76
N SER A 126 22.20 16.96 2.16
CA SER A 126 23.09 15.81 1.99
C SER A 126 23.96 15.90 0.72
N GLY A 127 23.87 16.99 -0.04
CA GLY A 127 24.75 17.26 -1.18
C GLY A 127 24.35 16.58 -2.50
N TYR A 128 23.12 16.09 -2.65
CA TYR A 128 22.67 15.47 -3.90
C TYR A 128 21.26 15.91 -4.32
N VAL A 129 21.00 15.75 -5.62
CA VAL A 129 19.67 15.87 -6.25
C VAL A 129 19.55 14.85 -7.38
N TYR A 130 18.33 14.60 -7.84
CA TYR A 130 18.07 13.77 -9.02
C TYR A 130 17.97 14.63 -10.28
N GLU A 131 18.37 14.07 -11.41
CA GLU A 131 18.11 14.68 -12.72
C GLU A 131 16.59 14.81 -12.97
N ASP A 132 16.20 15.97 -13.49
CA ASP A 132 14.82 16.26 -13.88
C ASP A 132 14.46 15.53 -15.17
N VAL A 133 13.90 14.33 -15.02
CA VAL A 133 13.38 13.53 -16.14
C VAL A 133 11.86 13.57 -16.20
N HIS A 134 11.31 13.40 -17.40
CA HIS A 134 9.87 13.36 -17.61
C HIS A 134 9.19 12.29 -16.74
N ILE A 135 8.04 12.64 -16.13
CA ILE A 135 7.27 11.76 -15.25
C ILE A 135 5.97 11.35 -15.97
N PRO A 136 5.99 10.27 -16.78
CA PRO A 136 4.87 9.93 -17.66
C PRO A 136 3.62 9.47 -16.90
N TRP A 137 3.79 8.90 -15.70
CA TRP A 137 2.69 8.33 -14.93
C TRP A 137 1.79 9.36 -14.25
N LEU A 138 2.13 10.66 -14.26
CA LEU A 138 1.30 11.73 -13.68
C LEU A 138 -0.08 11.83 -14.36
N LYS A 139 -0.16 11.45 -15.63
CA LYS A 139 -1.40 11.48 -16.42
C LYS A 139 -2.03 10.09 -16.58
N SER A 140 -1.55 9.10 -15.83
CA SER A 140 -2.01 7.70 -15.89
C SER A 140 -3.04 7.39 -14.81
N LYS A 141 -3.99 8.31 -14.58
CA LYS A 141 -5.13 8.06 -13.68
C LYS A 141 -5.90 6.82 -14.16
N PRO A 142 -6.23 5.86 -13.27
CA PRO A 142 -7.08 4.73 -13.61
C PRO A 142 -8.42 5.17 -14.19
N ARG A 143 -9.03 4.32 -15.02
CA ARG A 143 -10.32 4.61 -15.62
C ARG A 143 -11.36 3.66 -15.06
N ALA A 144 -12.44 4.22 -14.51
CA ALA A 144 -13.59 3.42 -14.13
C ALA A 144 -14.08 2.63 -15.35
N THR A 145 -14.35 1.35 -15.15
CA THR A 145 -15.06 0.60 -16.16
C THR A 145 -16.44 1.26 -16.26
N LYS A 146 -16.90 1.58 -17.48
CA LYS A 146 -18.32 1.92 -17.70
C LYS A 146 -19.12 0.64 -17.48
N SER A 147 -19.22 0.20 -16.22
CA SER A 147 -19.74 -1.09 -15.88
C SER A 147 -21.22 -1.09 -16.24
N LYS A 148 -21.52 -1.71 -17.39
CA LYS A 148 -22.89 -2.05 -17.78
C LYS A 148 -23.57 -2.84 -16.66
N ILE A 149 -22.82 -3.50 -15.78
CA ILE A 149 -23.30 -4.26 -14.63
C ILE A 149 -23.95 -3.34 -13.59
N VAL A 150 -23.39 -2.18 -13.25
CA VAL A 150 -24.05 -1.23 -12.32
C VAL A 150 -25.39 -0.73 -12.89
N LYS A 151 -25.45 -0.49 -14.21
CA LYS A 151 -26.72 -0.17 -14.90
C LYS A 151 -27.66 -1.37 -15.02
N LEU A 152 -27.15 -2.59 -15.18
CA LEU A 152 -27.93 -3.82 -15.34
C LEU A 152 -28.53 -4.28 -14.00
N LEU A 153 -27.77 -4.16 -12.90
CA LEU A 153 -28.18 -4.44 -11.52
C LEU A 153 -29.25 -3.45 -11.06
N LYS A 154 -29.09 -2.15 -11.34
CA LYS A 154 -30.14 -1.13 -11.11
C LYS A 154 -31.39 -1.36 -11.97
N LYS A 155 -31.27 -1.88 -13.20
CA LYS A 155 -32.39 -2.06 -14.15
C LYS A 155 -33.23 -3.33 -13.94
N HIS A 156 -32.67 -4.38 -13.34
CA HIS A 156 -33.38 -5.66 -13.13
C HIS A 156 -33.84 -5.89 -11.69
N GLY A 157 -33.74 -4.90 -10.79
CA GLY A 157 -34.10 -5.10 -9.37
C GLY A 157 -33.30 -6.22 -8.71
N ILE A 158 -32.11 -6.53 -9.24
CA ILE A 158 -31.23 -7.56 -8.71
C ILE A 158 -30.46 -6.94 -7.56
N THR A 159 -31.09 -6.92 -6.39
CA THR A 159 -30.46 -6.81 -5.07
C THR A 159 -29.94 -8.17 -4.60
N ARG A 160 -29.45 -9.02 -5.51
CA ARG A 160 -29.05 -10.38 -5.17
C ARG A 160 -27.55 -10.46 -4.92
N ALA A 161 -27.23 -10.33 -3.64
CA ALA A 161 -26.18 -11.05 -2.93
C ALA A 161 -26.21 -12.60 -3.12
N ALA A 162 -27.03 -13.14 -4.01
CA ALA A 162 -27.28 -14.58 -4.15
C ALA A 162 -26.45 -15.26 -5.25
N ASP A 163 -25.87 -14.50 -6.19
CA ASP A 163 -24.94 -15.04 -7.21
C ASP A 163 -23.47 -14.75 -6.89
N VAL A 164 -23.21 -13.89 -5.91
CA VAL A 164 -21.89 -13.62 -5.34
C VAL A 164 -21.89 -14.24 -3.96
N ASN A 165 -21.04 -15.24 -3.72
CA ASN A 165 -20.84 -15.79 -2.37
C ASN A 165 -20.23 -14.70 -1.49
N ILE A 166 -21.08 -13.92 -0.81
CA ILE A 166 -20.67 -12.86 0.09
C ILE A 166 -20.37 -13.46 1.46
N THR A 167 -19.14 -13.29 1.91
CA THR A 167 -18.67 -13.62 3.26
C THR A 167 -19.05 -12.49 4.22
N PRO A 168 -19.92 -12.72 5.23
CA PRO A 168 -20.22 -11.73 6.26
C PRO A 168 -18.97 -11.34 7.06
N LEU A 169 -18.87 -10.07 7.49
CA LEU A 169 -17.76 -9.61 8.33
C LEU A 169 -17.60 -10.40 9.64
N SER A 170 -18.68 -10.99 10.16
CA SER A 170 -18.65 -11.86 11.34
C SER A 170 -17.95 -13.21 11.12
N GLN A 171 -17.63 -13.57 9.88
CA GLN A 171 -16.87 -14.79 9.56
C GLN A 171 -15.35 -14.55 9.58
N PHE A 172 -14.89 -13.31 9.74
CA PHE A 172 -13.49 -13.03 9.98
C PHE A 172 -13.12 -13.46 11.41
N PRO A 173 -11.92 -14.03 11.64
CA PRO A 173 -10.82 -14.13 10.69
C PRO A 173 -11.00 -15.23 9.63
N ILE A 174 -10.50 -14.99 8.43
CA ILE A 174 -10.54 -15.95 7.31
C ILE A 174 -9.14 -16.28 6.79
N THR A 175 -8.95 -17.48 6.26
CA THR A 175 -7.77 -17.81 5.45
C THR A 175 -8.06 -17.48 3.99
N LEU A 176 -7.19 -16.70 3.34
CA LEU A 176 -7.34 -16.32 1.94
C LEU A 176 -6.73 -17.40 1.02
N ASP A 177 -7.49 -18.48 0.80
CA ASP A 177 -7.18 -19.58 -0.12
C ASP A 177 -7.90 -19.46 -1.48
N LYS A 178 -8.89 -18.57 -1.56
CA LYS A 178 -9.69 -18.28 -2.75
C LYS A 178 -10.17 -16.83 -2.71
N THR A 179 -10.80 -16.40 -3.79
CA THR A 179 -11.43 -15.07 -3.87
C THR A 179 -12.56 -14.95 -2.85
N VAL A 180 -12.54 -13.87 -2.07
CA VAL A 180 -13.51 -13.57 -1.01
C VAL A 180 -14.13 -12.22 -1.27
N THR A 181 -15.45 -12.17 -1.30
CA THR A 181 -16.19 -10.92 -1.41
C THR A 181 -16.93 -10.62 -0.12
N THR A 182 -16.83 -9.40 0.39
CA THR A 182 -17.55 -8.94 1.60
C THR A 182 -18.14 -7.56 1.39
N VAL A 183 -19.13 -7.22 2.22
CA VAL A 183 -19.77 -5.90 2.22
C VAL A 183 -19.26 -5.12 3.42
N VAL A 184 -18.61 -3.99 3.17
CA VAL A 184 -18.00 -3.14 4.20
C VAL A 184 -18.83 -1.87 4.37
N PRO A 185 -19.32 -1.57 5.58
CA PRO A 185 -20.01 -0.31 5.84
C PRO A 185 -19.04 0.87 5.78
N ARG A 186 -19.51 1.98 5.23
CA ARG A 186 -18.76 3.24 5.21
C ARG A 186 -19.13 4.08 6.44
N PRO A 187 -18.16 4.71 7.11
CA PRO A 187 -18.45 5.59 8.25
C PRO A 187 -19.25 6.83 7.84
N LYS A 188 -19.07 7.32 6.61
CA LYS A 188 -19.73 8.52 6.09
C LYS A 188 -19.85 8.44 4.56
N LYS A 189 -20.95 8.99 4.03
CA LYS A 189 -21.22 9.13 2.59
C LYS A 189 -21.35 10.61 2.20
N SER A 190 -21.33 10.89 0.90
CA SER A 190 -21.58 12.22 0.33
C SER A 190 -20.71 13.31 0.95
N ARG A 191 -19.43 13.00 1.20
CA ARG A 191 -18.51 13.92 1.86
C ARG A 191 -18.26 15.14 0.96
N SER A 192 -18.18 16.32 1.56
CA SER A 192 -17.79 17.54 0.84
C SER A 192 -16.34 17.44 0.38
N LYS A 193 -15.99 18.26 -0.62
CA LYS A 193 -14.60 18.35 -1.10
C LYS A 193 -13.61 18.67 0.02
N PHE A 194 -13.99 19.55 0.94
CA PHE A 194 -13.17 19.93 2.10
C PHE A 194 -12.92 18.72 3.02
N GLU A 195 -13.95 17.95 3.35
CA GLU A 195 -13.82 16.76 4.20
C GLU A 195 -12.95 15.68 3.56
N LYS A 196 -12.98 15.53 2.24
CA LYS A 196 -12.11 14.58 1.50
C LYS A 196 -10.66 15.05 1.40
N GLU A 197 -10.42 16.37 1.44
CA GLU A 197 -9.07 16.94 1.45
C GLU A 197 -8.46 16.93 2.85
N ASP A 198 -9.30 17.05 3.89
CA ASP A 198 -8.86 16.94 5.27
C ASP A 198 -8.66 15.48 5.70
N GLU A 199 -9.61 14.59 5.43
CA GLU A 199 -9.47 13.18 5.80
C GLU A 199 -9.60 12.27 4.59
N GLU A 200 -8.59 11.42 4.37
CA GLU A 200 -8.69 10.38 3.36
C GLU A 200 -9.54 9.23 3.90
N GLU A 201 -10.55 8.82 3.15
CA GLU A 201 -11.28 7.58 3.41
C GLU A 201 -10.41 6.40 2.97
N VAL A 202 -10.15 5.47 3.89
CA VAL A 202 -9.17 4.40 3.72
C VAL A 202 -9.84 3.05 3.96
N LEU A 203 -9.67 2.12 3.03
CA LEU A 203 -9.95 0.70 3.26
C LEU A 203 -8.77 0.12 4.05
N VAL A 204 -9.08 -0.31 5.28
CA VAL A 204 -8.14 -0.92 6.21
C VAL A 204 -8.37 -2.42 6.21
N ILE A 205 -7.36 -3.17 5.82
CA ILE A 205 -7.38 -4.63 5.84
C ILE A 205 -6.36 -5.06 6.92
N GLN A 206 -6.83 -5.80 7.92
CA GLN A 206 -6.11 -5.99 9.20
C GLN A 206 -5.49 -7.38 9.35
N ASP A 207 -4.28 -7.37 9.93
CA ASP A 207 -3.56 -8.49 10.52
C ASP A 207 -3.36 -9.72 9.61
N PHE A 208 -2.49 -9.57 8.61
CA PHE A 208 -2.05 -10.71 7.81
C PHE A 208 -0.76 -11.36 8.29
N ALA A 209 -0.88 -12.57 8.85
CA ALA A 209 0.25 -13.44 9.14
C ALA A 209 0.94 -13.92 7.86
N ASN A 210 2.18 -13.50 7.55
CA ASN A 210 3.01 -14.21 6.57
C ASN A 210 4.52 -13.90 6.58
N ASN A 211 5.32 -14.96 6.42
CA ASN A 211 6.77 -14.91 6.12
C ASN A 211 7.05 -15.26 4.64
N VAL A 212 6.06 -15.15 3.76
CA VAL A 212 6.13 -15.56 2.35
C VAL A 212 5.73 -14.38 1.47
N ALA A 213 6.27 -14.32 0.25
CA ALA A 213 5.83 -13.38 -0.76
C ALA A 213 4.34 -13.58 -1.06
N VAL A 214 3.54 -12.63 -0.62
CA VAL A 214 2.08 -12.64 -0.79
C VAL A 214 1.71 -11.48 -1.67
N LYS A 215 0.87 -11.75 -2.67
CA LYS A 215 0.14 -10.72 -3.39
C LYS A 215 -1.34 -11.05 -3.34
N PHE A 216 -2.16 -10.09 -2.96
CA PHE A 216 -3.59 -10.13 -3.23
C PHE A 216 -4.07 -8.79 -3.76
N ASP A 217 -5.12 -8.83 -4.57
CA ASP A 217 -5.73 -7.66 -5.22
C ASP A 217 -7.14 -7.44 -4.68
N ASP A 218 -7.58 -6.19 -4.66
CA ASP A 218 -9.01 -5.87 -4.51
C ASP A 218 -9.64 -5.78 -5.91
N ASP A 219 -10.40 -6.81 -6.31
CA ASP A 219 -11.09 -7.11 -7.60
C ASP A 219 -10.40 -8.12 -8.56
N GLU A 220 -11.09 -9.23 -8.87
CA GLU A 220 -10.68 -10.22 -9.89
C GLU A 220 -11.63 -10.28 -11.08
N ALA A 221 -12.82 -9.66 -11.01
CA ALA A 221 -13.86 -10.10 -11.91
C ALA A 221 -13.78 -9.46 -13.30
N ILE A 222 -13.36 -8.19 -13.46
CA ILE A 222 -13.38 -7.51 -14.78
C ILE A 222 -12.26 -6.47 -14.97
N SER A 223 -11.47 -6.16 -13.95
CA SER A 223 -10.76 -4.87 -13.89
C SER A 223 -9.27 -5.04 -13.54
N GLY A 224 -8.37 -4.95 -14.51
CA GLY A 224 -6.93 -4.96 -14.25
C GLY A 224 -6.45 -3.73 -13.43
N PRO A 225 -5.16 -3.65 -13.08
CA PRO A 225 -4.61 -2.57 -12.27
C PRO A 225 -4.78 -1.16 -12.87
N GLU A 226 -5.14 -1.06 -14.16
CA GLU A 226 -5.46 0.15 -14.91
C GLU A 226 -6.89 0.70 -14.67
N LYS A 227 -7.73 -0.04 -13.95
CA LYS A 227 -9.13 0.33 -13.68
C LYS A 227 -9.29 1.01 -12.32
N SER A 228 -10.31 1.85 -12.20
CA SER A 228 -10.58 2.55 -10.93
C SER A 228 -11.09 1.59 -9.86
N GLU A 229 -11.84 0.54 -10.24
CA GLU A 229 -12.34 -0.49 -9.33
C GLU A 229 -11.22 -1.21 -8.56
N PHE A 230 -10.01 -1.26 -9.12
CA PHE A 230 -8.84 -1.81 -8.46
C PHE A 230 -8.31 -0.83 -7.40
N ALA A 231 -8.56 -1.12 -6.12
CA ALA A 231 -8.12 -0.27 -5.00
C ALA A 231 -6.62 -0.37 -4.71
N GLY A 232 -6.02 -1.54 -4.93
CA GLY A 232 -4.60 -1.77 -4.66
C GLY A 232 -4.24 -3.24 -4.55
N SER A 233 -2.97 -3.47 -4.18
CA SER A 233 -2.47 -4.78 -3.80
C SER A 233 -1.81 -4.70 -2.45
N PHE A 234 -1.73 -5.82 -1.73
CA PHE A 234 -0.72 -6.04 -0.71
C PHE A 234 0.43 -6.84 -1.33
N ALA A 235 1.67 -6.46 -1.12
CA ALA A 235 2.87 -7.17 -1.54
C ALA A 235 3.95 -7.08 -0.46
N THR A 236 4.51 -8.22 -0.06
CA THR A 236 5.60 -8.28 0.92
C THR A 236 6.77 -9.08 0.38
N VAL A 237 7.99 -8.59 0.61
CA VAL A 237 9.22 -9.35 0.38
C VAL A 237 9.45 -10.25 1.59
N PRO A 238 9.75 -11.55 1.39
CA PRO A 238 10.07 -12.45 2.49
C PRO A 238 11.16 -11.88 3.41
N HIS A 239 10.89 -11.96 4.71
CA HIS A 239 11.87 -11.74 5.76
C HIS A 239 11.56 -12.67 6.93
N ASN A 240 12.58 -13.36 7.43
CA ASN A 240 12.45 -14.21 8.60
C ASN A 240 12.83 -13.37 9.83
N PRO A 241 11.88 -12.95 10.68
CA PRO A 241 12.24 -12.44 11.99
C PRO A 241 12.89 -13.56 12.80
N GLU A 242 13.96 -13.24 13.53
CA GLU A 242 14.51 -14.16 14.53
C GLU A 242 13.38 -14.55 15.50
N GLY A 243 13.09 -15.86 15.61
CA GLY A 243 12.04 -16.39 16.51
C GLY A 243 10.78 -16.94 15.84
N GLY A 244 10.64 -16.88 14.51
CA GLY A 244 9.60 -17.64 13.79
C GLY A 244 8.14 -17.21 14.07
N HIS A 245 7.95 -16.00 14.59
CA HIS A 245 6.62 -15.47 14.86
C HIS A 245 5.92 -15.01 13.57
N ASN A 246 4.61 -15.24 13.49
CA ASN A 246 3.76 -14.69 12.44
C ASN A 246 3.77 -13.15 12.54
N ILE A 247 4.18 -12.50 11.45
CA ILE A 247 4.14 -11.05 11.32
C ILE A 247 2.69 -10.61 11.22
N LYS A 248 2.22 -9.76 12.14
CA LYS A 248 0.96 -9.03 11.94
C LYS A 248 1.27 -7.70 11.27
N THR A 249 0.44 -7.30 10.31
CA THR A 249 0.58 -6.02 9.62
C THR A 249 -0.76 -5.54 9.11
N GLU A 250 -0.82 -4.28 8.69
CA GLU A 250 -2.02 -3.61 8.21
C GLU A 250 -1.79 -3.07 6.80
N LEU A 251 -2.81 -3.18 5.94
CA LEU A 251 -2.85 -2.52 4.63
C LEU A 251 -3.84 -1.37 4.67
N ASN A 252 -3.36 -0.17 4.34
CA ASN A 252 -4.16 1.04 4.21
C ASN A 252 -4.23 1.47 2.74
N LEU A 253 -5.43 1.39 2.14
CA LEU A 253 -5.68 1.82 0.76
C LEU A 253 -6.57 3.07 0.75
N GLY A 254 -6.04 4.20 0.28
CA GLY A 254 -6.86 5.40 0.05
C GLY A 254 -7.88 5.17 -1.06
N ILE A 255 -9.17 5.33 -0.75
CA ILE A 255 -10.29 5.00 -1.65
C ILE A 255 -11.15 6.21 -2.03
N SER A 256 -10.89 7.43 -1.56
CA SER A 256 -11.80 8.56 -1.82
C SER A 256 -11.90 8.90 -3.32
N GLU A 257 -10.78 8.90 -4.04
CA GLU A 257 -10.78 9.11 -5.50
C GLU A 257 -11.42 7.93 -6.25
N LEU A 258 -11.26 6.71 -5.73
CA LEU A 258 -11.88 5.51 -6.28
C LEU A 258 -13.41 5.59 -6.17
N LEU A 259 -13.93 5.95 -5.00
CA LEU A 259 -15.37 6.06 -4.74
C LEU A 259 -16.02 7.10 -5.65
N GLU A 260 -15.33 8.22 -5.92
CA GLU A 260 -15.77 9.22 -6.89
C GLU A 260 -15.79 8.66 -8.31
N ASP A 261 -14.71 8.01 -8.73
CA ASP A 261 -14.56 7.47 -10.09
C ASP A 261 -15.64 6.43 -10.43
N ILE A 262 -16.02 5.58 -9.48
CA ILE A 262 -17.03 4.53 -9.67
C ILE A 262 -18.46 5.02 -9.35
N GLY A 263 -18.62 6.24 -8.84
CA GLY A 263 -19.91 6.82 -8.46
C GLY A 263 -20.55 6.17 -7.24
N ALA A 264 -19.75 5.74 -6.27
CA ALA A 264 -20.16 5.11 -5.01
C ALA A 264 -20.11 6.08 -3.80
N ASP A 265 -19.88 7.37 -4.04
CA ASP A 265 -19.72 8.36 -2.95
C ASP A 265 -20.96 8.49 -2.06
N ASP A 266 -22.16 8.25 -2.60
CA ASP A 266 -23.45 8.30 -1.88
C ASP A 266 -23.88 6.95 -1.28
N ASP A 267 -23.11 5.89 -1.49
CA ASP A 267 -23.47 4.54 -1.01
C ASP A 267 -23.07 4.38 0.47
N ASP A 268 -23.96 3.78 1.28
CA ASP A 268 -23.70 3.51 2.71
C ASP A 268 -22.71 2.35 2.93
N LYS A 269 -22.52 1.51 1.92
CA LYS A 269 -21.70 0.30 1.96
C LYS A 269 -21.06 0.07 0.61
N VAL A 270 -19.89 -0.56 0.62
CA VAL A 270 -19.19 -0.98 -0.60
C VAL A 270 -18.92 -2.47 -0.58
N ILE A 271 -18.77 -3.04 -1.77
CA ILE A 271 -18.40 -4.44 -1.95
C ILE A 271 -16.89 -4.48 -2.15
N VAL A 272 -16.19 -5.21 -1.30
CA VAL A 272 -14.73 -5.43 -1.35
C VAL A 272 -14.50 -6.87 -1.77
N THR A 273 -13.58 -7.11 -2.71
CA THR A 273 -13.30 -8.45 -3.26
C THR A 273 -11.82 -8.73 -3.18
N LEU A 274 -11.41 -9.55 -2.22
CA LEU A 274 -10.02 -9.93 -2.03
C LEU A 274 -9.64 -11.13 -2.87
N VAL A 275 -8.52 -11.02 -3.57
CA VAL A 275 -8.11 -11.94 -4.62
C VAL A 275 -6.69 -12.42 -4.38
N PRO A 276 -6.47 -13.64 -3.85
CA PRO A 276 -5.13 -14.14 -3.66
C PRO A 276 -4.45 -14.43 -5.01
N LYS A 277 -3.28 -13.84 -5.24
CA LYS A 277 -2.43 -14.06 -6.44
C LYS A 277 -1.23 -14.96 -6.15
N SER A 278 -0.69 -14.90 -4.94
CA SER A 278 0.39 -15.80 -4.46
C SER A 278 0.23 -16.08 -2.97
N GLY A 279 0.88 -17.14 -2.47
CA GLY A 279 0.79 -17.50 -1.05
C GLY A 279 -0.60 -18.00 -0.63
N LEU A 280 -1.34 -18.64 -1.55
CA LEU A 280 -2.66 -19.22 -1.30
C LEU A 280 -2.69 -20.04 -0.01
N GLY A 281 -3.66 -19.76 0.85
CA GLY A 281 -3.84 -20.48 2.12
C GLY A 281 -2.82 -20.13 3.21
N LYS A 282 -1.84 -19.26 2.92
CA LYS A 282 -0.85 -18.81 3.90
C LYS A 282 -1.25 -17.50 4.56
N VAL A 283 -2.11 -16.71 3.91
CA VAL A 283 -2.62 -15.44 4.42
C VAL A 283 -3.85 -15.67 5.27
N LYS A 284 -3.82 -15.19 6.52
CA LYS A 284 -5.01 -15.04 7.35
C LYS A 284 -5.37 -13.57 7.39
N ILE A 285 -6.65 -13.21 7.31
CA ILE A 285 -7.14 -11.84 7.40
C ILE A 285 -7.99 -11.75 8.66
N ASP A 286 -7.63 -10.92 9.63
CA ASP A 286 -8.42 -10.82 10.86
C ASP A 286 -9.63 -9.90 10.72
N GLY A 287 -9.59 -8.92 9.81
CA GLY A 287 -10.73 -8.02 9.60
C GLY A 287 -10.56 -7.06 8.43
N ILE A 288 -11.68 -6.43 8.04
CA ILE A 288 -11.75 -5.38 7.02
C ILE A 288 -12.69 -4.30 7.53
N LYS A 289 -12.25 -3.03 7.45
CA LYS A 289 -13.06 -1.86 7.78
C LYS A 289 -12.73 -0.69 6.86
N ILE A 290 -13.57 0.33 6.88
CA ILE A 290 -13.26 1.64 6.30
C ILE A 290 -13.12 2.63 7.44
N ASP A 291 -12.06 3.44 7.39
CA ASP A 291 -11.71 4.43 8.41
C ASP A 291 -11.26 5.75 7.73
N PHE A 292 -10.94 6.74 8.55
CA PHE A 292 -10.39 8.02 8.09
C PHE A 292 -8.95 8.21 8.56
N ILE A 293 -8.09 8.67 7.66
CA ILE A 293 -6.70 9.04 7.98
C ILE A 293 -6.47 10.50 7.59
N SER A 294 -6.07 11.30 8.59
CA SER A 294 -5.67 12.70 8.44
C SER A 294 -4.28 12.86 7.86
#